data_AF-A0A350QPQ4-F1
#
_entry.id   AF-A0A350QPQ4-F1
#
_cell.length_a   1.000
_cell.length_b   1.000
_cell.length_c   1.000
_cell.angle_alpha   90.00
_cell.angle_beta   90.00
_cell.angle_gamma   90.00
#
_symmetry.space_group_name_H-M   'P 1'
#
loop_
_entity.id
_entity.type
_entity.pdbx_description
1 polymer ?
#
loop_
_entity_poly.entity_id
_entity_poly.type
_entity_poly.pdbx_seq_one_letter_code
_entity_poly.pdbx_strand_id
1 'polypeptide(L)'
;RYNEAGAFLEDTVNTKIYQMKAGLDSELAALTNLPEGASFHLALNNTTIFDNRIPPRGATNAELEAVRAEPVGYSYVDGQYWDDTQYDIPPGATSAVAKLFYQTTTREYIEFLEANSQDGTGAIAKQLWDDHGKSAPVEMDAQMIDLVAGNPGDINGDGNVDGVDLALLLSAWGATSSDADVNGDGIVNGMDLSIILSNWGS
;
A
#
# COMPACT_ATOMS: atom_id res chain seq x y z
N ARG A 1 -1.47 -10.51 4.60
CA ARG A 1 -2.78 -11.06 5.08
C ARG A 1 -2.74 -11.28 6.59
N TYR A 2 -3.85 -11.14 7.32
CA TYR A 2 -3.87 -11.41 8.78
C TYR A 2 -4.08 -12.89 9.08
N ASN A 3 -3.20 -13.48 9.87
CA ASN A 3 -3.33 -14.82 10.42
C ASN A 3 -3.96 -14.73 11.81
N GLU A 4 -5.21 -15.17 11.95
CA GLU A 4 -5.95 -15.11 13.22
C GLU A 4 -5.37 -16.01 14.32
N ALA A 5 -4.80 -17.16 13.95
CA ALA A 5 -4.24 -18.11 14.91
C ALA A 5 -2.96 -17.57 15.56
N GLY A 6 -2.11 -16.91 14.76
CA GLY A 6 -0.88 -16.28 15.22
C GLY A 6 -0.99 -14.80 15.54
N ALA A 7 -2.13 -14.17 15.25
CA ALA A 7 -2.33 -12.72 15.24
C ALA A 7 -1.23 -11.94 14.51
N PHE A 8 -0.76 -12.52 13.40
CA PHE A 8 0.33 -11.95 12.60
C PHE A 8 -0.25 -11.29 11.36
N LEU A 9 0.12 -10.04 11.13
CA LEU A 9 -0.14 -9.40 9.84
C LEU A 9 1.03 -9.75 8.93
N GLU A 10 0.81 -10.68 7.99
CA GLU A 10 1.83 -10.99 7.00
C GLU A 10 2.09 -9.75 6.15
N ASP A 11 3.30 -9.20 6.31
CA ASP A 11 3.92 -8.20 5.44
C ASP A 11 4.33 -8.89 4.12
N THR A 12 3.32 -9.37 3.41
CA THR A 12 3.48 -9.93 2.07
C THR A 12 3.45 -8.81 1.05
N VAL A 13 4.13 -9.02 -0.09
CA VAL A 13 4.29 -8.07 -1.22
C VAL A 13 2.97 -7.43 -1.70
N ASN A 14 1.81 -8.00 -1.35
CA ASN A 14 0.48 -7.57 -1.77
C ASN A 14 -0.30 -6.76 -0.72
N THR A 15 0.28 -6.38 0.42
CA THR A 15 -0.42 -5.57 1.45
C THR A 15 0.40 -4.33 1.78
N LYS A 16 -0.10 -3.15 1.39
CA LYS A 16 0.46 -1.87 1.86
C LYS A 16 0.04 -1.62 3.31
N ILE A 17 1.01 -1.34 4.18
CA ILE A 17 0.78 -1.00 5.58
C ILE A 17 1.08 0.48 5.80
N TYR A 18 0.11 1.22 6.35
CA TYR A 18 0.28 2.59 6.81
C TYR A 18 0.46 2.62 8.33
N GLN A 19 1.59 3.11 8.81
CA GLN A 19 1.96 3.08 10.23
C GLN A 19 2.94 4.19 10.59
N MET A 20 2.97 4.50 11.89
CA MET A 20 4.02 5.30 12.52
C MET A 20 4.78 4.43 13.52
N LYS A 21 6.11 4.52 13.51
CA LYS A 21 6.99 3.94 14.53
C LYS A 21 7.67 5.08 15.27
N ALA A 22 7.29 5.26 16.53
CA ALA A 22 7.99 6.15 17.45
C ALA A 22 9.17 5.40 18.11
N GLY A 23 10.14 6.15 18.63
CA GLY A 23 11.34 5.55 19.20
C GLY A 23 12.16 6.51 20.06
N LEU A 24 13.30 6.00 20.52
CA LEU A 24 14.30 6.76 21.25
C LEU A 24 15.42 7.18 20.30
N ASP A 25 15.84 8.44 20.38
CA ASP A 25 17.12 8.88 19.81
C ASP A 25 18.32 8.38 20.64
N SER A 26 19.52 8.56 20.10
CA SER A 26 20.76 8.09 20.73
C SER A 26 21.01 8.67 22.12
N GLU A 27 20.62 9.93 22.35
CA GLU A 27 20.82 10.61 23.64
C GLU A 27 19.91 10.02 24.72
N LEU A 28 18.62 9.89 24.44
CA LEU A 28 17.67 9.37 25.43
C LEU A 28 17.82 7.86 25.63
N ALA A 29 18.18 7.12 24.58
CA ALA A 29 18.55 5.71 24.69
C ALA A 29 19.72 5.51 25.68
N ALA A 30 20.78 6.32 25.57
CA ALA A 30 21.91 6.28 26.49
C ALA A 30 21.51 6.63 27.94
N LEU A 31 20.64 7.63 28.13
CA LEU A 31 20.19 8.06 29.46
C LEU A 31 19.29 7.01 30.16
N THR A 32 18.45 6.33 29.39
CA THR A 32 17.51 5.33 29.89
C THR A 32 18.09 3.91 29.94
N ASN A 33 19.26 3.71 29.36
CA ASN A 33 19.89 2.40 29.14
C ASN A 33 18.95 1.43 28.37
N LEU A 34 18.22 1.98 27.40
CA LEU A 34 17.38 1.25 26.45
C LEU A 34 18.01 1.33 25.05
N PRO A 35 17.68 0.41 24.14
CA PRO A 35 18.15 0.49 22.75
C PRO A 35 17.66 1.75 22.04
N GLU A 36 18.53 2.35 21.22
CA GLU A 36 18.14 3.38 20.25
C GLU A 36 17.21 2.79 19.17
N GLY A 37 16.26 3.59 18.68
CA GLY A 37 15.38 3.24 17.59
C GLY A 37 13.93 2.96 18.03
N ALA A 38 13.20 2.22 17.19
CA ALA A 38 11.77 2.01 17.35
C ALA A 38 11.43 1.27 18.65
N SER A 39 10.46 1.78 19.40
CA SER A 39 10.09 1.23 20.71
C SER A 39 8.61 1.45 21.02
N PHE A 40 8.07 0.66 21.95
CA PHE A 40 6.72 0.81 22.48
C PHE A 40 6.65 1.54 23.83
N HIS A 41 7.77 2.09 24.32
CA HIS A 41 7.80 2.93 25.52
C HIS A 41 7.21 4.32 25.21
N LEU A 42 5.88 4.41 25.06
CA LEU A 42 5.19 5.62 24.59
C LEU A 42 5.57 6.90 25.35
N ALA A 43 5.81 6.81 26.65
CA ALA A 43 6.21 7.95 27.48
C ALA A 43 7.68 8.36 27.31
N LEU A 44 8.55 7.46 26.84
CA LEU A 44 9.97 7.71 26.62
C LEU A 44 10.29 8.04 25.16
N ASN A 45 9.48 7.57 24.21
CA ASN A 45 9.71 7.87 22.80
C ASN A 45 9.75 9.38 22.55
N ASN A 46 10.84 9.87 21.98
CA ASN A 46 11.09 11.30 21.75
C ASN A 46 11.29 11.67 20.27
N THR A 47 11.32 10.66 19.41
CA THR A 47 11.50 10.83 17.97
C THR A 47 10.59 9.90 17.15
N THR A 48 10.33 10.30 15.91
CA THR A 48 9.63 9.48 14.90
C THR A 48 10.68 8.78 14.06
N ILE A 49 10.68 7.44 14.08
CA ILE A 49 11.63 6.60 13.33
C ILE A 49 11.14 6.34 11.91
N PHE A 50 9.82 6.21 11.75
CA PHE A 50 9.16 6.00 10.47
C PHE A 50 7.72 6.48 10.56
N ASP A 51 7.22 7.12 9.51
CA ASP A 51 5.81 7.47 9.35
C ASP A 51 5.49 7.57 7.88
N ASN A 52 4.65 6.65 7.39
CA ASN A 52 4.11 6.71 6.03
C ASN A 52 2.61 6.96 6.02
N ARG A 53 2.02 7.47 7.10
CA ARG A 53 0.59 7.78 7.13
C ARG A 53 0.29 8.93 6.17
N ILE A 54 -0.83 8.81 5.46
CA ILE A 54 -1.27 9.77 4.45
C ILE A 54 -1.62 11.11 5.14
N PRO A 55 -1.09 12.25 4.66
CA PRO A 55 -1.40 13.57 5.22
C PRO A 55 -2.87 13.95 5.12
N PRO A 56 -3.38 14.81 6.03
CA PRO A 56 -4.74 15.31 5.95
C PRO A 56 -4.91 16.27 4.77
N ARG A 57 -6.14 16.34 4.25
CA ARG A 57 -6.48 17.20 3.11
C ARG A 57 -6.14 18.67 3.39
N GLY A 58 -5.35 19.26 2.51
CA GLY A 58 -4.94 20.66 2.57
C GLY A 58 -3.65 20.92 3.36
N ALA A 59 -3.01 19.90 3.92
CA ALA A 59 -1.72 20.07 4.60
C ALA A 59 -0.59 20.41 3.62
N THR A 60 0.31 21.29 4.07
CA THR A 60 1.62 21.52 3.45
C THR A 60 2.73 20.88 4.28
N ASN A 61 3.83 20.52 3.63
CA ASN A 61 4.99 19.95 4.31
C ASN A 61 5.57 20.90 5.36
N ALA A 62 5.54 22.21 5.10
CA ALA A 62 6.00 23.22 6.06
C ALA A 62 5.14 23.27 7.33
N GLU A 63 3.81 23.12 7.21
CA GLU A 63 2.92 23.08 8.38
C GLU A 63 3.09 21.81 9.20
N LEU A 64 3.32 20.66 8.54
CA LEU A 64 3.59 19.39 9.21
C LEU A 64 4.92 19.43 9.97
N GLU A 65 5.98 19.93 9.34
CA GLU A 65 7.30 20.10 9.97
C GLU A 65 7.23 21.02 11.20
N ALA A 66 6.46 22.11 11.11
CA ALA A 66 6.29 23.07 12.22
C ALA A 66 5.68 22.43 13.49
N VAL A 67 4.95 21.32 13.36
CA VAL A 67 4.36 20.57 14.49
C VAL A 67 4.98 19.19 14.69
N ARG A 68 6.11 18.90 14.01
CA ARG A 68 6.82 17.60 14.05
C ARG A 68 5.94 16.42 13.65
N ALA A 69 5.10 16.62 12.63
CA ALA A 69 4.18 15.61 12.07
C ALA A 69 4.49 15.28 10.61
N GLU A 70 5.70 15.61 10.14
CA GLU A 70 6.16 15.24 8.80
C GLU A 70 6.25 13.71 8.64
N PRO A 71 5.93 13.18 7.45
CA PRO A 71 6.24 11.80 7.08
C PRO A 71 7.75 11.52 7.21
N VAL A 72 8.11 10.31 7.66
CA VAL A 72 9.50 9.89 7.87
C VAL A 72 9.74 8.56 7.15
N GLY A 73 10.72 8.52 6.25
CA GLY A 73 10.94 7.35 5.39
C GLY A 73 9.89 7.18 4.28
N TYR A 74 9.08 8.21 4.05
CA TYR A 74 8.11 8.35 2.98
C TYR A 74 7.97 9.83 2.63
N SER A 75 7.46 10.16 1.44
CA SER A 75 7.30 11.56 1.01
C SER A 75 5.98 11.78 0.29
N TYR A 76 5.34 12.89 0.58
CA TYR A 76 4.14 13.38 -0.09
C TYR A 76 4.39 14.81 -0.57
N VAL A 77 3.84 15.19 -1.73
CA VAL A 77 3.88 16.60 -2.17
C VAL A 77 2.80 17.41 -1.44
N ASP A 78 2.95 18.73 -1.39
CA ASP A 78 1.96 19.61 -0.74
C ASP A 78 0.55 19.36 -1.30
N GLY A 79 -0.41 19.19 -0.39
CA GLY A 79 -1.80 18.89 -0.75
C GLY A 79 -2.09 17.45 -1.16
N GLN A 80 -1.12 16.55 -1.19
CA GLN A 80 -1.35 15.12 -1.46
C GLN A 80 -1.96 14.45 -0.21
N TYR A 81 -3.26 14.11 -0.30
CA TYR A 81 -4.03 13.45 0.76
C TYR A 81 -4.46 12.02 0.38
N TRP A 82 -3.72 11.41 -0.54
CA TRP A 82 -3.89 10.04 -1.01
C TRP A 82 -2.51 9.40 -1.22
N ASP A 83 -2.48 8.08 -1.32
CA ASP A 83 -1.29 7.32 -1.71
C ASP A 83 -1.67 6.30 -2.77
N ASP A 84 -0.83 6.17 -3.80
CA ASP A 84 -1.02 5.22 -4.88
C ASP A 84 -0.08 4.03 -4.65
N THR A 85 -0.62 2.82 -4.64
CA THR A 85 0.16 1.59 -4.60
C THR A 85 -0.21 0.73 -5.80
N GLN A 86 0.80 0.36 -6.60
CA GLN A 86 0.62 -0.48 -7.77
C GLN A 86 0.66 -1.96 -7.38
N TYR A 87 -0.24 -2.74 -7.98
CA TYR A 87 -0.30 -4.19 -7.82
C TYR A 87 -0.37 -4.83 -9.20
N ASP A 88 0.46 -5.84 -9.43
CA ASP A 88 0.39 -6.61 -10.67
C ASP A 88 -0.89 -7.44 -10.69
N ILE A 89 -1.62 -7.36 -11.81
CA ILE A 89 -2.82 -8.15 -12.05
C ILE A 89 -2.40 -9.49 -12.66
N PRO A 90 -2.70 -10.64 -12.03
CA PRO A 90 -2.36 -11.94 -12.60
C PRO A 90 -3.06 -12.17 -13.96
N PRO A 91 -2.40 -12.82 -14.94
CA PRO A 91 -3.02 -13.14 -16.22
C PRO A 91 -4.32 -13.94 -16.05
N GLY A 92 -5.37 -13.54 -16.76
CA GLY A 92 -6.69 -14.17 -16.71
C GLY A 92 -7.54 -13.79 -15.48
N ALA A 93 -7.09 -12.87 -14.63
CA ALA A 93 -7.94 -12.30 -13.59
C ALA A 93 -9.10 -11.50 -14.23
N THR A 94 -10.33 -11.77 -13.78
CA THR A 94 -11.55 -11.10 -14.27
C THR A 94 -12.09 -10.07 -13.27
N SER A 95 -11.51 -10.00 -12.08
CA SER A 95 -11.84 -8.98 -11.08
C SER A 95 -10.67 -8.77 -10.11
N ALA A 96 -10.63 -7.58 -9.52
CA ALA A 96 -9.78 -7.22 -8.40
C ALA A 96 -10.65 -6.77 -7.23
N VAL A 97 -10.19 -7.04 -6.01
CA VAL A 97 -10.86 -6.57 -4.79
C VAL A 97 -9.84 -5.85 -3.92
N ALA A 98 -10.05 -4.55 -3.73
CA ALA A 98 -9.28 -3.74 -2.82
C ALA A 98 -10.04 -3.62 -1.49
N LYS A 99 -9.36 -3.86 -0.38
CA LYS A 99 -9.95 -3.79 0.97
C LYS A 99 -9.09 -2.93 1.86
N LEU A 100 -9.72 -1.98 2.55
CA LEU A 100 -9.09 -1.18 3.59
C LEU A 100 -9.40 -1.83 4.94
N PHE A 101 -8.35 -2.06 5.73
CA PHE A 101 -8.48 -2.58 7.09
C PHE A 101 -7.93 -1.59 8.10
N TYR A 102 -8.53 -1.56 9.29
CA TYR A 102 -8.02 -0.85 10.45
C TYR A 102 -7.76 -1.82 11.61
N GLN A 103 -6.62 -1.66 12.27
CA GLN A 103 -6.25 -2.44 13.45
C GLN A 103 -5.99 -1.51 14.63
N THR A 104 -6.67 -1.73 15.75
CA THR A 104 -6.56 -0.87 16.93
C THR A 104 -5.24 -1.07 17.68
N THR A 105 -4.80 -2.32 17.82
CA THR A 105 -3.52 -2.66 18.46
C THR A 105 -2.86 -3.84 17.76
N THR A 106 -1.53 -3.86 17.77
CA THR A 106 -0.74 -4.96 17.24
C THR A 106 -0.45 -6.00 18.32
N ARG A 107 -0.12 -7.22 17.90
CA ARG A 107 0.35 -8.27 18.81
C ARG A 107 1.65 -7.85 19.50
N GLU A 108 2.58 -7.26 18.75
CA GLU A 108 3.90 -6.84 19.23
C GLU A 108 3.78 -5.83 20.38
N TYR A 109 2.79 -4.94 20.34
CA TYR A 109 2.55 -4.01 21.45
C TYR A 109 2.01 -4.73 22.70
N ILE A 110 1.09 -5.67 22.53
CA ILE A 110 0.53 -6.45 23.65
C ILE A 110 1.61 -7.34 24.30
N GLU A 111 2.44 -8.01 23.50
CA GLU A 111 3.59 -8.79 23.98
C GLU A 111 4.61 -7.91 24.71
N PHE A 112 4.84 -6.69 24.20
CA PHE A 112 5.67 -5.72 24.90
C PHE A 112 5.10 -5.33 26.26
N LEU A 113 3.80 -5.04 26.37
CA LEU A 113 3.15 -4.71 27.65
C LEU A 113 3.25 -5.88 28.63
N GLU A 114 2.98 -7.11 28.18
CA GLU A 114 3.14 -8.31 29.00
C GLU A 114 4.56 -8.45 29.56
N ALA A 115 5.58 -8.26 28.71
CA ALA A 115 6.98 -8.41 29.11
C ALA A 115 7.52 -7.27 29.99
N ASN A 116 6.94 -6.08 29.92
CA ASN A 116 7.49 -4.87 30.56
C ASN A 116 6.65 -4.28 31.71
N SER A 117 5.45 -4.80 31.97
CA SER A 117 4.62 -4.38 33.12
C SER A 117 4.89 -5.21 34.38
N GLN A 118 5.49 -4.59 35.39
CA GLN A 118 5.85 -5.25 36.67
C GLN A 118 4.67 -5.40 37.64
N ASP A 119 3.56 -4.70 37.42
CA ASP A 119 2.37 -4.70 38.28
C ASP A 119 1.31 -5.74 37.88
N GLY A 120 1.62 -6.59 36.89
CA GLY A 120 0.72 -7.62 36.38
C GLY A 120 -0.34 -7.13 35.39
N THR A 121 -0.44 -5.82 35.15
CA THR A 121 -1.43 -5.27 34.21
C THR A 121 -1.17 -5.68 32.76
N GLY A 122 0.11 -5.88 32.39
CA GLY A 122 0.49 -6.36 31.06
C GLY A 122 -0.02 -7.78 30.77
N ALA A 123 0.10 -8.68 31.75
CA ALA A 123 -0.45 -10.04 31.64
C ALA A 123 -1.98 -10.02 31.55
N ILE A 124 -2.65 -9.14 32.30
CA ILE A 124 -4.10 -8.94 32.19
C ILE A 124 -4.47 -8.41 30.80
N ALA A 125 -3.71 -7.44 30.26
CA ALA A 125 -3.94 -6.91 28.92
C ALA A 125 -3.78 -7.99 27.84
N LYS A 126 -2.74 -8.84 27.94
CA LYS A 126 -2.55 -10.01 27.06
C LYS A 126 -3.73 -10.97 27.12
N GLN A 127 -4.17 -11.33 28.33
CA GLN A 127 -5.28 -12.24 28.53
C GLN A 127 -6.57 -11.69 27.92
N LEU A 128 -6.92 -10.43 28.21
CA LEU A 128 -8.10 -9.77 27.63
C LEU A 128 -8.01 -9.71 26.10
N TRP A 129 -6.83 -9.41 25.56
CA TRP A 129 -6.62 -9.41 24.12
C TRP A 129 -6.82 -10.80 23.50
N ASP A 130 -6.34 -11.86 24.13
CA ASP A 130 -6.59 -13.25 23.69
C ASP A 130 -8.07 -13.61 23.73
N ASP A 131 -8.76 -13.24 24.82
CA ASP A 131 -10.18 -13.53 25.04
C ASP A 131 -11.11 -12.75 24.10
N HIS A 132 -10.65 -11.62 23.57
CA HIS A 132 -11.43 -10.72 22.71
C HIS A 132 -10.97 -10.71 21.24
N GLY A 133 -10.44 -11.83 20.74
CA GLY A 133 -10.18 -12.01 19.30
C GLY A 133 -8.95 -11.26 18.81
N LYS A 134 -8.01 -10.94 19.71
CA LYS A 134 -6.65 -10.50 19.38
C LYS A 134 -6.58 -9.23 18.53
N SER A 135 -7.57 -8.35 18.64
CA SER A 135 -7.66 -7.13 17.83
C SER A 135 -7.43 -7.41 16.34
N ALA A 136 -8.13 -8.43 15.81
CA ALA A 136 -8.08 -8.72 14.38
C ALA A 136 -8.42 -7.45 13.55
N PRO A 137 -7.73 -7.19 12.43
CA PRO A 137 -8.03 -6.05 11.57
C PRO A 137 -9.50 -6.06 11.11
N VAL A 138 -10.17 -4.93 11.26
CA VAL A 138 -11.56 -4.73 10.86
C VAL A 138 -11.60 -4.14 9.46
N GLU A 139 -12.41 -4.74 8.58
CA GLU A 139 -12.65 -4.19 7.24
C GLU A 139 -13.41 -2.86 7.36
N MET A 140 -12.82 -1.80 6.84
CA MET A 140 -13.36 -0.44 6.85
C MET A 140 -14.14 -0.15 5.58
N ASP A 141 -13.60 -0.60 4.45
CA ASP A 141 -14.20 -0.42 3.13
C ASP A 141 -13.67 -1.49 2.17
N ALA A 142 -14.44 -1.78 1.13
CA ALA A 142 -14.06 -2.71 0.09
C ALA A 142 -14.65 -2.28 -1.26
N GLN A 143 -13.81 -2.29 -2.28
CA GLN A 143 -14.21 -2.04 -3.65
C GLN A 143 -13.88 -3.27 -4.50
N MET A 144 -14.90 -3.74 -5.23
CA MET A 144 -14.71 -4.69 -6.33
C MET A 144 -14.55 -3.91 -7.63
N ILE A 145 -13.56 -4.31 -8.41
CA ILE A 145 -13.26 -3.77 -9.72
C ILE A 145 -13.38 -4.94 -10.69
N ASP A 146 -14.32 -4.87 -11.62
CA ASP A 146 -14.37 -5.84 -12.71
C ASP A 146 -13.20 -5.57 -13.64
N LEU A 147 -12.36 -6.59 -13.84
CA LEU A 147 -11.29 -6.54 -14.80
C LEU A 147 -11.87 -7.05 -16.11
N VAL A 148 -12.23 -6.11 -16.96
CA VAL A 148 -12.43 -6.43 -18.38
C VAL A 148 -11.08 -6.85 -18.92
N ALA A 149 -11.05 -8.00 -19.61
CA ALA A 149 -9.88 -8.35 -20.41
C ALA A 149 -9.61 -7.15 -21.31
N GLY A 150 -8.45 -6.50 -21.12
CA GLY A 150 -8.09 -5.31 -21.88
C GLY A 150 -8.34 -5.60 -23.35
N ASN A 151 -9.08 -4.72 -24.02
CA ASN A 151 -9.28 -4.89 -25.44
C ASN A 151 -7.88 -4.81 -26.07
N PRO A 152 -7.38 -5.84 -26.76
CA PRO A 152 -6.06 -5.76 -27.35
C PRO A 152 -5.95 -4.59 -28.34
N GLY A 153 -7.07 -4.05 -28.85
CA GLY A 153 -7.09 -2.84 -29.65
C GLY A 153 -6.95 -1.52 -28.88
N ASP A 154 -7.17 -1.51 -27.56
CA ASP A 154 -7.04 -0.34 -26.66
C ASP A 154 -5.60 -0.28 -26.14
N ILE A 155 -4.73 0.38 -26.90
CA ILE A 155 -3.28 0.44 -26.64
C ILE A 155 -3.00 1.44 -25.51
N ASN A 156 -3.80 2.50 -25.38
CA ASN A 156 -3.57 3.54 -24.37
C ASN A 156 -4.24 3.22 -23.01
N GLY A 157 -5.13 2.22 -22.96
CA GLY A 157 -5.84 1.76 -21.77
C GLY A 157 -6.94 2.70 -21.31
N ASP A 158 -7.48 3.56 -22.19
CA ASP A 158 -8.53 4.54 -21.84
C ASP A 158 -9.94 3.97 -21.86
N GLY A 159 -10.08 2.71 -22.28
CA GLY A 159 -11.32 1.96 -22.34
C GLY A 159 -12.07 2.08 -23.66
N ASN A 160 -11.54 2.79 -24.66
CA ASN A 160 -12.10 2.88 -26.01
C ASN A 160 -11.05 2.45 -27.03
N VAL A 161 -11.49 1.86 -28.14
CA VAL A 161 -10.62 1.61 -29.30
C VAL A 161 -10.91 2.64 -30.39
N ASP A 162 -10.04 3.63 -30.54
CA ASP A 162 -10.28 4.77 -31.44
C ASP A 162 -9.04 5.27 -32.24
N GLY A 163 -9.14 6.50 -32.74
CA GLY A 163 -8.09 7.14 -33.53
C GLY A 163 -6.76 7.32 -32.79
N VAL A 164 -6.79 7.36 -31.45
CA VAL A 164 -5.59 7.46 -30.61
C VAL A 164 -4.83 6.14 -30.63
N ASP A 165 -5.50 5.00 -30.45
CA ASP A 165 -4.87 3.68 -30.52
C ASP A 165 -4.29 3.40 -31.90
N LEU A 166 -5.05 3.75 -32.95
CA LEU A 166 -4.56 3.65 -34.32
C LEU A 166 -3.30 4.49 -34.53
N ALA A 167 -3.25 5.71 -33.98
CA ALA A 167 -2.07 6.56 -34.07
C ALA A 167 -0.88 5.95 -33.34
N LEU A 168 -1.09 5.35 -32.16
CA LEU A 168 -0.05 4.64 -31.40
C LEU A 168 0.49 3.45 -32.19
N LEU A 169 -0.39 2.61 -32.76
CA LEU A 169 0.03 1.49 -33.60
C LEU A 169 0.83 1.93 -34.83
N LEU A 170 0.35 2.94 -35.56
CA LEU A 170 1.03 3.44 -36.74
C LEU A 170 2.37 4.10 -36.39
N SER A 171 2.50 4.71 -35.20
CA SER A 171 3.75 5.27 -34.72
C SER A 171 4.81 4.20 -34.43
N ALA A 172 4.37 2.99 -34.09
CA ALA A 172 5.21 1.84 -33.76
C ALA A 172 5.37 0.85 -34.93
N TRP A 173 4.91 1.20 -36.14
CA TRP A 173 4.88 0.26 -37.28
C TRP A 173 6.24 -0.35 -37.59
N GLY A 174 6.33 -1.69 -37.57
CA GLY A 174 7.54 -2.46 -37.78
C GLY A 174 8.45 -2.61 -36.55
N ALA A 175 8.05 -2.11 -35.37
CA ALA A 175 8.79 -2.31 -34.12
C ALA A 175 8.64 -3.75 -33.62
N THR A 176 9.67 -4.28 -32.94
CA THR A 176 9.73 -5.68 -32.47
C THR A 176 9.65 -5.83 -30.94
N SER A 177 9.34 -4.75 -30.23
CA SER A 177 9.15 -4.71 -28.77
C SER A 177 8.40 -3.43 -28.43
N SER A 178 7.09 -3.47 -28.62
CA SER A 178 6.19 -2.33 -28.41
C SER A 178 4.87 -2.85 -27.88
N ASP A 179 4.22 -2.08 -27.02
CA ASP A 179 2.86 -2.38 -26.56
C ASP A 179 1.82 -2.35 -27.69
N ALA A 180 2.20 -1.83 -28.88
CA ALA A 180 1.41 -1.90 -30.10
C ALA A 180 1.49 -3.24 -30.85
N ASP A 181 2.34 -4.18 -30.41
CA ASP A 181 2.33 -5.59 -30.87
C ASP A 181 1.23 -6.33 -30.10
N VAL A 182 -0.01 -6.07 -30.52
CA VAL A 182 -1.21 -6.48 -29.79
C VAL A 182 -1.54 -7.95 -30.02
N ASN A 183 -0.97 -8.58 -31.05
CA ASN A 183 -1.08 -10.03 -31.25
C ASN A 183 0.07 -10.83 -30.60
N GLY A 184 1.15 -10.15 -30.18
CA GLY A 184 2.30 -10.74 -29.50
C GLY A 184 3.19 -11.60 -30.40
N ASP A 185 3.19 -11.37 -31.71
CA ASP A 185 4.00 -12.12 -32.68
C ASP A 185 5.45 -11.62 -32.81
N GLY A 186 5.76 -10.52 -32.12
CA GLY A 186 7.08 -9.90 -32.07
C GLY A 186 7.30 -8.83 -33.13
N ILE A 187 6.29 -8.40 -33.89
CA ILE A 187 6.40 -7.29 -34.85
C ILE A 187 5.08 -6.56 -35.12
N VAL A 188 5.05 -5.25 -34.87
CA VAL A 188 3.88 -4.40 -35.18
C VAL A 188 3.63 -4.32 -36.69
N ASN A 189 2.53 -4.89 -37.18
CA ASN A 189 2.22 -4.97 -38.60
C ASN A 189 0.71 -4.95 -38.91
N GLY A 190 0.33 -5.36 -40.13
CA GLY A 190 -1.06 -5.39 -40.57
C GLY A 190 -1.96 -6.34 -39.78
N MET A 191 -1.39 -7.36 -39.11
CA MET A 191 -2.13 -8.25 -38.22
C MET A 191 -2.57 -7.52 -36.95
N ASP A 192 -1.71 -6.70 -36.35
CA ASP A 192 -2.05 -5.83 -35.22
C ASP A 192 -3.11 -4.80 -35.60
N LEU A 193 -2.95 -4.17 -36.78
CA LEU A 193 -3.95 -3.22 -37.30
C LEU A 193 -5.32 -3.89 -37.45
N SER A 194 -5.36 -5.14 -37.89
CA SER A 194 -6.63 -5.87 -38.04
C SER A 194 -7.34 -6.09 -36.70
N ILE A 195 -6.60 -6.20 -35.61
CA ILE A 195 -7.15 -6.33 -34.25
C ILE A 195 -7.74 -4.99 -33.79
N ILE A 196 -7.05 -3.86 -33.98
CA ILE A 196 -7.62 -2.52 -33.69
C ILE A 196 -8.92 -2.31 -34.46
N LEU A 197 -8.91 -2.54 -35.77
CA LEU A 197 -10.08 -2.27 -36.62
C LEU A 197 -11.25 -3.21 -36.32
N SER A 198 -10.99 -4.46 -35.92
CA SER A 198 -12.04 -5.40 -35.53
C SER A 198 -12.72 -5.02 -34.22
N ASN A 199 -12.03 -4.24 -33.39
CA ASN A 199 -12.50 -3.77 -32.10
C ASN A 199 -12.92 -2.29 -32.11
N TRP A 200 -12.95 -1.64 -33.28
CA TRP A 200 -13.17 -0.20 -33.37
C TRP A 200 -14.49 0.25 -32.73
N GLY A 201 -14.41 1.26 -31.85
CA GLY A 201 -15.56 1.85 -31.17
C GLY A 201 -16.19 0.99 -30.08
N SER A 202 -15.54 -0.12 -29.69
CA SER A 202 -15.85 -0.83 -28.44
C SER A 202 -15.38 -0.05 -27.22
#